data_AF-A0A436WN11-F1
#
_entry.id   AF-A0A436WN11-F1
#
_cell.length_a   1.000
_cell.length_b   1.000
_cell.length_c   1.000
_cell.angle_alpha   90.00
_cell.angle_beta   90.00
_cell.angle_gamma   90.00
#
_symmetry.space_group_name_H-M   'P 1'
#
loop_
_entity.id
_entity.type
_entity.pdbx_description
1 polymer ?
#
loop_
_entity_poly.entity_id
_entity_poly.type
_entity_poly.pdbx_seq_one_letter_code
_entity_poly.pdbx_strand_id
1 'polypeptide(L)'
;MSDAAMGQGRREPADGDIVREQAVLFRLTDRLYRANGLGEIYDAALDAICDALGSSRASILRFDSHGVMSFVAWRSLSEEYREAVNGHTPWTRGEHNL
;
A
#
# COMPACT_ATOMS: atom_id res chain seq x y z
N MET A 1 6.05 -44.17 8.85
CA MET A 1 4.60 -44.15 8.54
C MET A 1 4.03 -42.97 9.32
N SER A 2 4.16 -41.71 8.89
CA SER A 2 3.49 -41.03 7.77
C SER A 2 1.97 -41.18 7.83
N ASP A 3 1.30 -40.13 8.30
CA ASP A 3 0.28 -39.48 7.50
C ASP A 3 0.28 -37.97 7.78
N ALA A 4 0.37 -37.20 6.71
CA ALA A 4 0.44 -35.75 6.69
C ALA A 4 -0.63 -35.31 5.70
N ALA A 5 -1.77 -34.81 6.20
CA ALA A 5 -2.73 -34.10 5.37
C ALA A 5 -3.77 -33.38 6.24
N MET A 6 -3.52 -32.11 6.53
CA MET A 6 -4.59 -31.14 6.77
C MET A 6 -4.24 -29.92 5.93
N GLY A 7 -4.59 -30.04 4.64
CA GLY A 7 -4.44 -28.99 3.66
C GLY A 7 -5.20 -27.74 4.09
N GLN A 8 -4.56 -26.59 3.91
CA GLN A 8 -5.16 -25.30 4.15
C GLN A 8 -6.44 -25.16 3.33
N GLY A 9 -7.56 -24.90 4.02
CA GLY A 9 -8.79 -24.48 3.38
C GLY A 9 -8.57 -23.13 2.71
N ARG A 10 -8.31 -23.15 1.40
CA ARG A 10 -8.40 -21.95 0.57
C ARG A 10 -9.85 -21.52 0.57
N ARG A 11 -10.20 -20.58 1.46
CA ARG A 11 -11.52 -19.96 1.49
C ARG A 11 -11.74 -19.34 0.12
N GLU A 12 -12.68 -19.88 -0.66
CA GLU A 12 -13.08 -19.22 -1.89
C GLU A 12 -13.61 -17.84 -1.50
N PRO A 13 -13.10 -16.77 -2.11
CA PRO A 13 -13.57 -15.43 -1.82
C PRO A 13 -15.08 -15.39 -2.12
N ALA A 14 -15.86 -14.85 -1.18
CA ALA A 14 -17.29 -14.70 -1.40
C ALA A 14 -17.49 -13.76 -2.59
N ASP A 15 -18.56 -13.94 -3.37
CA ASP A 15 -18.84 -13.12 -4.57
C ASP A 15 -18.79 -11.61 -4.27
N GLY A 16 -19.22 -11.20 -3.07
CA GLY A 16 -19.14 -9.81 -2.60
C GLY A 16 -17.71 -9.28 -2.36
N ASP A 17 -16.75 -10.15 -2.02
CA ASP A 17 -15.35 -9.76 -1.84
C ASP A 17 -14.68 -9.47 -3.19
N ILE A 18 -14.96 -10.31 -4.19
CA ILE A 18 -14.46 -10.12 -5.57
C ILE A 18 -15.02 -8.85 -6.19
N VAL A 19 -16.33 -8.62 -6.06
CA VAL A 19 -16.97 -7.38 -6.56
C VAL A 19 -16.37 -6.14 -5.90
N ARG A 20 -16.10 -6.20 -4.59
CA ARG A 20 -15.47 -5.08 -3.86
C ARG A 20 -14.04 -4.84 -4.35
N GLU A 21 -13.22 -5.88 -4.44
CA GLU A 21 -11.83 -5.78 -4.91
C GLU A 21 -11.78 -5.18 -6.31
N GLN A 22 -12.63 -5.67 -7.22
CA GLN A 22 -12.70 -5.17 -8.59
C GLN A 22 -13.15 -3.71 -8.66
N ALA A 23 -14.11 -3.30 -7.82
CA ALA A 23 -14.55 -1.90 -7.74
C ALA A 23 -13.44 -0.96 -7.21
N VAL A 24 -12.62 -1.42 -6.26
CA VAL A 24 -11.46 -0.66 -5.77
C VAL A 24 -10.44 -0.48 -6.89
N LEU A 25 -10.11 -1.55 -7.63
CA LEU A 25 -9.14 -1.51 -8.72
C LEU A 25 -9.60 -0.60 -9.88
N PHE A 26 -10.88 -0.63 -10.25
CA PHE A 26 -11.40 0.26 -11.28
C PHE A 26 -11.35 1.72 -10.86
N ARG A 27 -11.75 2.04 -9.62
CA ARG A 27 -11.67 3.40 -9.08
C ARG A 27 -10.23 3.90 -9.00
N LEU A 28 -9.31 3.03 -8.57
CA LEU A 28 -7.88 3.36 -8.56
C LEU A 28 -7.40 3.71 -9.97
N THR A 29 -7.69 2.85 -10.95
CA THR A 29 -7.23 3.03 -12.34
C THR A 29 -7.80 4.32 -12.97
N ASP A 30 -9.09 4.61 -12.78
CA ASP A 30 -9.70 5.85 -13.28
C ASP A 30 -9.04 7.10 -12.64
N ARG A 31 -8.81 7.08 -11.33
CA ARG A 31 -8.13 8.20 -10.64
C ARG A 31 -6.69 8.38 -11.11
N LEU A 32 -5.95 7.29 -11.33
CA LEU A 32 -4.60 7.36 -11.86
C LEU A 32 -4.57 7.94 -13.28
N TYR A 33 -5.54 7.60 -14.13
CA TYR A 33 -5.61 8.12 -15.49
C TYR A 33 -5.94 9.62 -15.55
N ARG A 34 -6.67 10.13 -14.57
CA ARG A 34 -7.07 11.54 -14.47
C ARG A 34 -6.12 12.41 -13.65
N ALA A 35 -5.15 11.78 -12.98
CA ALA A 35 -4.27 12.48 -12.06
C ALA A 35 -3.37 13.48 -12.80
N ASN A 36 -3.32 14.71 -12.30
CA ASN A 36 -2.50 15.80 -12.85
C ASN A 36 -1.15 15.93 -12.14
N GLY A 37 -0.84 15.02 -11.22
CA GLY A 37 0.43 15.04 -10.51
C GLY A 37 0.59 13.90 -9.51
N LEU A 38 1.80 13.80 -8.95
CA LEU A 38 2.17 12.75 -8.01
C LEU A 38 1.33 12.76 -6.72
N GLY A 39 0.91 13.93 -6.23
CA GLY A 39 0.05 14.03 -5.05
C GLY A 39 -1.27 13.29 -5.24
N GLU A 40 -1.96 13.55 -6.36
CA GLU A 40 -3.22 12.88 -6.69
C GLU A 40 -3.04 11.37 -6.91
N ILE A 41 -1.90 10.96 -7.48
CA ILE A 41 -1.53 9.55 -7.62
C ILE A 41 -1.37 8.89 -6.24
N TYR A 42 -0.64 9.53 -5.32
CA TYR A 42 -0.45 8.99 -3.97
C TYR A 42 -1.77 8.90 -3.21
N ASP A 43 -2.63 9.91 -3.35
CA ASP A 43 -3.93 9.90 -2.71
C ASP A 43 -4.81 8.76 -3.24
N ALA A 44 -4.84 8.56 -4.56
CA ALA A 44 -5.57 7.45 -5.16
C ALA A 44 -5.05 6.09 -4.67
N ALA A 45 -3.73 5.92 -4.60
CA ALA A 45 -3.11 4.68 -4.13
C ALA A 45 -3.40 4.42 -2.65
N LEU A 46 -3.28 5.43 -1.78
CA LEU A 46 -3.55 5.29 -0.35
C LEU A 46 -5.02 4.96 -0.07
N ASP A 47 -5.95 5.63 -0.75
CA ASP A 47 -7.37 5.35 -0.59
C ASP A 47 -7.70 3.93 -1.04
N ALA A 48 -7.11 3.46 -2.14
CA ALA A 48 -7.29 2.08 -2.61
C ALA A 48 -6.72 1.04 -1.63
N ILE A 49 -5.55 1.28 -1.05
CA ILE A 49 -4.95 0.42 -0.02
C ILE A 49 -5.85 0.33 1.21
N CYS A 50 -6.34 1.48 1.69
CA CYS A 50 -7.26 1.54 2.82
C CYS A 50 -8.57 0.80 2.55
N ASP A 51 -9.18 1.02 1.38
CA ASP A 51 -10.44 0.39 0.97
C ASP A 51 -10.31 -1.12 0.78
N ALA A 52 -9.25 -1.59 0.11
CA ALA A 52 -9.06 -3.00 -0.22
C ALA A 52 -8.64 -3.82 1.00
N LEU A 53 -7.74 -3.30 1.83
CA LEU A 53 -7.17 -4.03 2.96
C LEU A 53 -7.88 -3.75 4.29
N GLY A 54 -8.84 -2.82 4.31
CA GLY A 54 -9.49 -2.37 5.54
C GLY A 54 -8.53 -1.68 6.51
N SER A 55 -7.40 -1.16 6.02
CA SER A 55 -6.42 -0.47 6.87
C SER A 55 -6.87 0.95 7.14
N SER A 56 -6.84 1.36 8.41
CA SER A 56 -7.13 2.75 8.80
C SER A 56 -5.94 3.70 8.62
N ARG A 57 -4.73 3.14 8.39
CA ARG A 57 -3.47 3.87 8.31
C ARG A 57 -2.64 3.33 7.14
N ALA A 58 -2.06 4.23 6.36
CA ALA A 58 -1.20 3.88 5.24
C ALA A 58 -0.23 5.03 4.95
N SER A 59 0.91 4.73 4.33
CA SER A 59 1.89 5.73 3.93
C SER A 59 2.70 5.31 2.72
N ILE A 60 3.12 6.30 1.94
CA ILE A 60 4.08 6.14 0.85
C ILE A 60 5.34 6.90 1.25
N LEU A 61 6.47 6.19 1.22
CA LEU A 61 7.78 6.77 1.45
C LEU A 61 8.59 6.71 0.16
N ARG A 62 9.36 7.77 -0.13
CA ARG A 62 10.25 7.82 -1.29
C ARG A 62 11.61 8.35 -0.89
N PHE A 63 12.63 7.82 -1.57
CA PHE A 63 13.95 8.43 -1.57
C PHE A 63 13.93 9.75 -2.33
N ASP A 64 14.52 10.78 -1.74
CA ASP A 64 14.80 12.05 -2.41
C ASP A 64 16.11 12.00 -3.22
N SER A 65 16.53 13.15 -3.76
CA SER A 65 17.79 13.28 -4.49
C SER A 65 19.01 12.97 -3.61
N HIS A 66 18.95 13.26 -2.32
CA HIS A 66 20.01 13.06 -1.33
C HIS A 66 20.04 11.62 -0.77
N GLY A 67 19.08 10.78 -1.16
CA GLY A 67 18.99 9.40 -0.68
C GLY A 67 18.34 9.26 0.69
N VAL A 68 17.64 10.29 1.17
CA VAL A 68 16.85 10.22 2.40
C VAL A 68 15.46 9.68 2.06
N MET A 69 15.03 8.65 2.78
CA MET A 69 13.67 8.11 2.64
C MET A 69 12.70 8.92 3.51
N SER A 70 11.74 9.57 2.87
CA SER A 70 10.78 10.44 3.55
C SER A 70 9.34 10.15 3.19
N PHE A 71 8.44 10.45 4.13
CA PHE A 71 7.00 10.37 3.92
C PHE A 71 6.59 11.40 2.86
N VAL A 72 6.08 10.93 1.72
CA VAL A 72 5.55 11.80 0.64
C VAL A 72 4.03 11.87 0.63
N ALA A 73 3.36 10.88 1.26
CA ALA A 73 1.92 10.88 1.49
C ALA A 73 1.56 9.91 2.62
N TRP A 74 0.45 10.16 3.30
CA TRP A 74 -0.03 9.30 4.40
C TRP A 74 -1.54 9.45 4.66
N ARG A 75 -2.07 8.49 5.42
CA ARG A 75 -3.42 8.49 6.01
C ARG A 75 -3.31 8.19 7.50
N SER A 76 -3.91 9.04 8.32
CA SER A 76 -4.06 8.79 9.77
C SER A 76 -2.75 8.45 10.49
N LEU A 77 -1.65 9.12 10.11
CA LEU A 77 -0.37 9.08 10.84
C LEU A 77 -0.19 10.39 11.59
N SER A 78 0.29 10.32 12.84
CA SER A 78 0.60 11.52 13.62
C SER A 78 1.87 12.19 13.07
N GLU A 79 1.99 13.49 13.31
CA GLU A 79 3.17 14.26 12.92
C GLU A 79 4.41 13.78 13.65
N GLU A 80 4.29 13.56 14.96
CA GLU A 80 5.39 13.12 15.82
C GLU A 80 5.95 11.76 15.37
N TYR A 81 5.06 10.85 14.93
CA TYR A 81 5.48 9.57 14.39
C TYR A 81 6.24 9.73 13.07
N ARG A 82 5.75 10.60 12.17
CA ARG A 82 6.44 10.85 10.90
C ARG A 82 7.81 11.44 11.13
N GLU A 83 7.93 12.44 12.01
CA GLU A 83 9.20 13.08 12.33
C GLU A 83 10.20 12.11 12.97
N ALA A 84 9.76 11.31 13.93
CA ALA A 84 10.62 10.36 14.62
C ALA A 84 11.19 9.27 13.69
N VAL A 85 10.43 8.86 12.67
CA VAL A 85 10.79 7.76 11.77
C VAL A 85 11.34 8.26 10.43
N ASN A 86 11.21 9.56 10.10
CA ASN A 86 11.71 10.11 8.86
C ASN A 86 13.22 9.85 8.70
N GLY A 87 13.64 9.42 7.51
CA GLY A 87 15.04 9.09 7.21
C GLY A 87 15.50 7.72 7.75
N HIS A 88 14.71 7.05 8.59
CA HIS A 88 15.00 5.67 9.00
C HIS A 88 14.49 4.70 7.95
N THR A 89 15.41 3.98 7.29
CA THR A 89 15.08 2.94 6.31
C THR A 89 15.97 1.72 6.52
N PRO A 90 15.41 0.49 6.59
CA PRO A 90 16.21 -0.72 6.51
C PRO A 90 16.66 -1.05 5.08
N TRP A 91 16.05 -0.40 4.06
CA TRP A 91 16.33 -0.67 2.65
C TRP A 91 17.37 0.29 2.08
N THR A 92 18.26 -0.25 1.24
CA THR A 92 19.27 0.55 0.52
C THR A 92 18.66 1.10 -0.77
N ARG A 93 18.97 2.36 -1.11
CA ARG A 93 18.51 2.95 -2.38
C ARG A 93 19.07 2.16 -3.57
N GLY A 94 18.18 1.69 -4.46
CA GLY A 94 18.56 0.91 -5.64
C GLY A 94 18.72 -0.59 -5.38
N GLU A 95 18.39 -1.05 -4.16
CA GLU A 95 18.25 -2.48 -3.88
C GLU A 95 17.01 -3.02 -4.61
N HIS A 96 17.22 -4.04 -5.43
CA HIS A 96 16.17 -4.76 -6.13
C HIS A 96 16.03 -6.14 -5.49
N ASN A 97 14.80 -6.64 -5.32
CA ASN A 97 14.59 -8.03 -4.92
C ASN A 97 15.16 -8.92 -6.04
N LEU A 98 16.26 -9.62 -5.73
CA LEU A 98 16.87 -10.64 -6.58
C LEU A 98 16.00 -11.90 -6.68
#